data_AF-A0A3A8QHY1-F1
#
_entry.id   AF-A0A3A8QHY1-F1
#
_cell.length_a   1.000
_cell.length_b   1.000
_cell.length_c   1.000
_cell.angle_alpha   90.00
_cell.angle_beta   90.00
_cell.angle_gamma   90.00
#
_symmetry.space_group_name_H-M   'P 1'
#
loop_
_entity.id
_entity.type
_entity.pdbx_description
1 polymer ?
#
loop_
_entity_poly.entity_id
_entity_poly.type
_entity_poly.pdbx_seq_one_letter_code
_entity_poly.pdbx_strand_id
1 'polypeptide(L)'
;MAIPPRTDVHRSVLALFGALLFLTSASARAQTAPTPLEDNRTITLGYIGIAYELGGIIDPTLQPGGTSSARPNWFTFAPHASQAGGKGMYSAALARHFINSARLQPSVSLTGALDRLGLGGVVRLRVQDLSLQLIAQGLTTDAATALSVLTSSLNVAALGDTRTLLATASRMGAMYWSAPGVTPLDKVEAIVITLERTLHEGNLAIFNDIGGSARLYLDWRAAATGPITPSRVLTEFTLVDAYNTEAQQAYTWAVAHAEDSPRPTRMDLLFPGMHWKSLLIAAFALYEEARLAPTPARRDALIAMGTNFVAWREQRDQAQPVFTPSGSPTDEVSRAAVLQALTPFLMTDFGTVRWTYADYAYAQPDRDGNPLTSPPSEYSWADFWDRWNGILFAFNQAYARPTELWVMPEPLTDPLN
;
A
#
# COMPACT_ATOMS: atom_id res chain seq x y z
N MET A 1 51.82 0.54 69.83
CA MET A 1 52.00 -0.86 69.37
C MET A 1 51.33 -1.01 68.03
N ALA A 2 52.09 -1.43 67.02
CA ALA A 2 51.65 -1.57 65.64
C ALA A 2 50.76 -2.82 65.46
N ILE A 3 49.67 -2.68 64.69
CA ILE A 3 48.83 -3.77 64.19
C ILE A 3 48.89 -3.70 62.64
N PRO A 4 49.10 -4.82 61.93
CA PRO A 4 49.40 -4.83 60.50
C PRO A 4 48.17 -4.51 59.62
N PRO A 5 48.38 -4.10 58.35
CA PRO A 5 47.27 -3.85 57.44
C PRO A 5 46.57 -5.17 57.07
N ARG A 6 45.28 -5.27 57.40
CA ARG A 6 44.39 -6.28 56.83
C ARG A 6 44.21 -5.96 55.34
N THR A 7 44.60 -6.91 54.51
CA THR A 7 44.38 -6.92 53.06
C THR A 7 42.88 -6.87 52.74
N ASP A 8 42.47 -5.81 52.04
CA ASP A 8 41.13 -5.64 51.45
C ASP A 8 40.92 -6.62 50.27
N VAL A 9 40.81 -7.91 50.57
CA VAL A 9 40.50 -8.93 49.54
C VAL A 9 38.99 -8.97 49.25
N HIS A 10 38.14 -8.49 50.16
CA HIS A 10 36.68 -8.57 50.02
C HIS A 10 36.04 -7.49 49.14
N ARG A 11 36.70 -6.36 48.88
CA ARG A 11 36.17 -5.33 47.96
C ARG A 11 36.42 -5.65 46.48
N SER A 12 37.45 -6.41 46.16
CA SER A 12 37.82 -6.72 44.77
C SER A 12 36.95 -7.83 44.15
N VAL A 13 36.38 -8.74 44.96
CA VAL A 13 35.54 -9.84 44.45
C VAL A 13 34.11 -9.38 44.15
N LEU A 14 33.55 -8.47 44.94
CA LEU A 14 32.22 -7.89 44.69
C LEU A 14 32.22 -6.94 43.48
N ALA A 15 33.30 -6.20 43.25
CA ALA A 15 33.45 -5.37 42.06
C ALA A 15 33.61 -6.21 40.77
N LEU A 16 34.28 -7.37 40.84
CA LEU A 16 34.40 -8.28 39.69
C LEU A 16 33.06 -8.97 39.35
N PHE A 17 32.27 -9.37 40.33
CA PHE A 17 30.95 -9.98 40.07
C PHE A 17 29.92 -8.96 39.55
N GLY A 18 30.00 -7.70 39.98
CA GLY A 18 29.22 -6.62 39.37
C GLY A 18 29.60 -6.39 37.91
N ALA A 19 30.90 -6.37 37.59
CA ALA A 19 31.39 -6.20 36.21
C ALA A 19 31.07 -7.41 35.31
N LEU A 20 31.03 -8.63 35.84
CA LEU A 20 30.66 -9.85 35.08
C LEU A 20 29.14 -9.99 34.83
N LEU A 21 28.29 -9.38 35.66
CA LEU A 21 26.85 -9.25 35.40
C LEU A 21 26.53 -8.15 34.37
N PHE A 22 27.40 -7.16 34.20
CA PHE A 22 27.32 -6.17 33.11
C PHE A 22 27.98 -6.62 31.80
N LEU A 23 28.73 -7.73 31.80
CA LEU A 23 29.37 -8.30 30.59
C LEU A 23 28.65 -9.55 30.05
N THR A 24 27.59 -10.00 30.72
CA THR A 24 26.74 -11.13 30.28
C THR A 24 25.32 -10.71 29.91
N SER A 25 25.00 -9.41 29.96
CA SER A 25 24.04 -8.84 29.02
C SER A 25 24.69 -8.88 27.65
N ALA A 26 24.68 -10.09 27.07
CA ALA A 26 24.83 -10.30 25.65
C ALA A 26 24.13 -9.14 24.97
N SER A 27 24.87 -8.41 24.15
CA SER A 27 24.36 -7.36 23.31
C SER A 27 23.13 -7.89 22.60
N ALA A 28 21.95 -7.64 23.19
CA ALA A 28 20.74 -7.46 22.44
C ALA A 28 21.06 -6.22 21.63
N ARG A 29 21.75 -6.41 20.49
CA ARG A 29 21.71 -5.47 19.39
C ARG A 29 20.22 -5.21 19.24
N ALA A 30 19.79 -4.01 19.64
CA ALA A 30 18.50 -3.52 19.22
C ALA A 30 18.50 -3.74 17.71
N GLN A 31 17.73 -4.73 17.25
CA GLN A 31 17.54 -4.91 15.82
C GLN A 31 17.08 -3.54 15.32
N THR A 32 17.80 -2.98 14.37
CA THR A 32 17.38 -1.75 13.71
C THR A 32 15.94 -1.98 13.27
N ALA A 33 15.06 -1.01 13.56
CA ALA A 33 13.67 -1.09 13.13
C ALA A 33 13.65 -1.35 11.61
N PRO A 34 12.75 -2.24 11.13
CA PRO A 34 12.70 -2.58 9.72
C PRO A 34 12.48 -1.32 8.87
N THR A 35 13.09 -1.30 7.69
CA THR A 35 12.83 -0.23 6.72
C THR A 35 11.40 -0.35 6.17
N PRO A 36 10.79 0.73 5.65
CA PRO A 36 9.49 0.65 4.99
C PRO A 36 9.39 -0.42 3.90
N LEU A 37 10.49 -0.68 3.18
CA LEU A 37 10.55 -1.75 2.17
C LEU A 37 10.61 -3.15 2.79
N GLU A 38 11.31 -3.33 3.91
CA GLU A 38 11.33 -4.59 4.66
C GLU A 38 9.95 -4.92 5.25
N ASP A 39 9.25 -3.91 5.78
CA ASP A 39 7.86 -4.04 6.21
C ASP A 39 6.95 -4.38 5.01
N ASN A 40 7.07 -3.67 3.90
CA ASN A 40 6.29 -3.95 2.69
C ASN A 40 6.53 -5.36 2.15
N ARG A 41 7.78 -5.86 2.18
CA ARG A 41 8.12 -7.23 1.82
C ARG A 41 7.41 -8.23 2.73
N THR A 42 7.44 -7.99 4.03
CA THR A 42 6.77 -8.84 5.03
C THR A 42 5.25 -8.85 4.81
N ILE A 43 4.65 -7.68 4.57
CA ILE A 43 3.22 -7.52 4.29
C ILE A 43 2.83 -8.25 2.99
N THR A 44 3.62 -8.09 1.92
CA THR A 44 3.35 -8.74 0.63
C THR A 44 3.39 -10.26 0.76
N LEU A 45 4.41 -10.81 1.45
CA LEU A 45 4.49 -12.24 1.75
C LEU A 45 3.32 -12.72 2.63
N GLY A 46 2.94 -11.93 3.64
CA GLY A 46 1.80 -12.22 4.49
C GLY A 46 0.49 -12.31 3.70
N TYR A 47 0.25 -11.35 2.79
CA TYR A 47 -0.92 -11.40 1.91
C TYR A 47 -0.88 -12.57 0.94
N ILE A 48 0.29 -12.97 0.41
CA ILE A 48 0.39 -14.17 -0.44
C ILE A 48 -0.08 -15.40 0.32
N GLY A 49 0.35 -15.57 1.58
CA GLY A 49 -0.11 -16.66 2.45
C GLY A 49 -1.63 -16.63 2.64
N ILE A 50 -2.18 -15.47 3.03
CA ILE A 50 -3.62 -15.28 3.24
C ILE A 50 -4.41 -15.56 1.95
N ALA A 51 -3.90 -15.12 0.79
CA ALA A 51 -4.54 -15.32 -0.51
C ALA A 51 -4.74 -16.80 -0.84
N TYR A 52 -3.72 -17.63 -0.62
CA TYR A 52 -3.83 -19.08 -0.84
C TYR A 52 -4.70 -19.77 0.20
N GLU A 53 -4.62 -19.38 1.48
CA GLU A 53 -5.45 -19.97 2.54
C GLU A 53 -6.94 -19.67 2.31
N LEU A 54 -7.32 -18.41 2.06
CA LEU A 54 -8.71 -18.04 1.76
C LEU A 54 -9.16 -18.50 0.37
N GLY A 55 -8.25 -18.49 -0.61
CA GLY A 55 -8.51 -19.04 -1.93
C GLY A 55 -8.86 -20.52 -1.88
N GLY A 56 -8.14 -21.30 -1.06
CA GLY A 56 -8.39 -22.72 -0.84
C GLY A 56 -9.72 -23.03 -0.14
N ILE A 57 -10.31 -22.06 0.57
CA ILE A 57 -11.68 -22.18 1.08
C ILE A 57 -12.67 -22.16 -0.09
N ILE A 58 -12.52 -21.20 -1.01
CA ILE A 58 -13.44 -20.99 -2.13
C ILE A 58 -13.27 -22.08 -3.21
N ASP A 59 -12.02 -22.46 -3.48
CA ASP A 59 -11.63 -23.49 -4.44
C ASP A 59 -10.72 -24.52 -3.73
N PRO A 60 -11.29 -25.63 -3.23
CA PRO A 60 -10.53 -26.65 -2.52
C PRO A 60 -9.43 -27.35 -3.35
N THR A 61 -9.42 -27.16 -4.68
CA THR A 61 -8.38 -27.72 -5.55
C THR A 61 -7.15 -26.83 -5.65
N LEU A 62 -7.26 -25.57 -5.23
CA LEU A 62 -6.14 -24.62 -5.23
C LEU A 62 -5.04 -25.07 -4.28
N GLN A 63 -3.82 -25.20 -4.80
CA GLN A 63 -2.61 -25.44 -4.02
C GLN A 63 -1.73 -24.18 -4.01
N PRO A 64 -0.83 -24.01 -3.01
CA PRO A 64 0.18 -22.95 -3.05
C PRO A 64 0.98 -22.96 -4.35
N GLY A 65 1.07 -21.81 -5.02
CA GLY A 65 1.69 -21.67 -6.35
C GLY A 65 0.80 -22.07 -7.54
N GLY A 66 -0.41 -22.59 -7.28
CA GLY A 66 -1.41 -22.92 -8.29
C GLY A 66 -2.28 -21.73 -8.70
N THR A 67 -3.30 -22.01 -9.53
CA THR A 67 -4.24 -20.99 -10.01
C THR A 67 -5.68 -21.45 -9.77
N SER A 68 -6.60 -20.50 -9.59
CA SER A 68 -8.04 -20.77 -9.52
C SER A 68 -8.80 -20.01 -10.60
N SER A 69 -9.84 -20.64 -11.13
CA SER A 69 -10.80 -20.01 -12.03
C SER A 69 -11.96 -19.34 -11.30
N ALA A 70 -12.06 -19.51 -9.96
CA ALA A 70 -12.99 -18.75 -9.16
C ALA A 70 -12.66 -17.26 -9.23
N ARG A 71 -13.70 -16.42 -9.16
CA ARG A 71 -13.47 -14.98 -9.13
C ARG A 71 -12.53 -14.63 -7.96
N PRO A 72 -11.48 -13.82 -8.18
CA PRO A 72 -10.55 -13.44 -7.12
C PRO A 72 -11.28 -12.66 -6.03
N ASN A 73 -11.03 -13.01 -4.77
CA ASN A 73 -11.49 -12.23 -3.63
C ASN A 73 -10.50 -11.10 -3.33
N TRP A 74 -10.84 -10.18 -2.42
CA TRP A 74 -9.96 -9.06 -2.05
C TRP A 74 -8.52 -9.48 -1.70
N PHE A 75 -8.35 -10.60 -1.00
CA PHE A 75 -7.03 -11.10 -0.58
C PHE A 75 -6.20 -11.63 -1.75
N THR A 76 -6.81 -11.99 -2.89
CA THR A 76 -6.07 -12.27 -4.12
C THR A 76 -5.51 -10.99 -4.76
N PHE A 77 -6.14 -9.83 -4.56
CA PHE A 77 -5.64 -8.53 -5.04
C PHE A 77 -4.56 -7.93 -4.12
N ALA A 78 -4.67 -8.15 -2.81
CA ALA A 78 -3.86 -7.49 -1.79
C ALA A 78 -2.33 -7.63 -1.98
N PRO A 79 -1.76 -8.79 -2.38
CA PRO A 79 -0.33 -8.90 -2.67
C PRO A 79 0.13 -7.91 -3.74
N HIS A 80 -0.65 -7.79 -4.82
CA HIS A 80 -0.34 -6.92 -5.96
C HIS A 80 -0.43 -5.44 -5.60
N ALA A 81 -1.47 -5.08 -4.85
CA ALA A 81 -1.64 -3.72 -4.34
C ALA A 81 -0.51 -3.34 -3.36
N SER A 82 -0.14 -4.23 -2.45
CA SER A 82 1.01 -4.05 -1.55
C SER A 82 2.31 -3.87 -2.34
N GLN A 83 2.56 -4.70 -3.35
CA GLN A 83 3.75 -4.55 -4.21
C GLN A 83 3.76 -3.22 -4.96
N ALA A 84 2.61 -2.76 -5.47
CA ALA A 84 2.49 -1.47 -6.13
C ALA A 84 2.78 -0.29 -5.17
N GLY A 85 2.27 -0.34 -3.94
CA GLY A 85 2.64 0.62 -2.90
C GLY A 85 4.14 0.55 -2.56
N GLY A 86 4.71 -0.65 -2.51
CA GLY A 86 6.14 -0.88 -2.32
C GLY A 86 7.00 -0.28 -3.43
N LYS A 87 6.54 -0.27 -4.68
CA LYS A 87 7.26 0.41 -5.78
C LYS A 87 7.39 1.90 -5.48
N GLY A 88 6.36 2.55 -4.94
CA GLY A 88 6.44 3.94 -4.50
C GLY A 88 7.46 4.16 -3.37
N MET A 89 7.48 3.28 -2.37
CA MET A 89 8.50 3.30 -1.30
C MET A 89 9.91 3.08 -1.85
N TYR A 90 10.06 2.22 -2.85
CA TYR A 90 11.34 1.95 -3.52
C TYR A 90 11.87 3.21 -4.22
N SER A 91 11.01 3.93 -4.94
CA SER A 91 11.41 5.21 -5.55
C SER A 91 11.77 6.27 -4.49
N ALA A 92 11.09 6.27 -3.33
CA ALA A 92 11.45 7.14 -2.22
C ALA A 92 12.83 6.80 -1.64
N ALA A 93 13.13 5.50 -1.41
CA ALA A 93 14.43 5.05 -0.95
C ALA A 93 15.57 5.43 -1.92
N LEU A 94 15.36 5.26 -3.23
CA LEU A 94 16.30 5.71 -4.26
C LEU A 94 16.52 7.23 -4.21
N ALA A 95 15.45 8.01 -4.06
CA ALA A 95 15.56 9.47 -3.95
C ALA A 95 16.35 9.89 -2.69
N ARG A 96 16.12 9.25 -1.54
CA ARG A 96 16.89 9.51 -0.30
C ARG A 96 18.37 9.18 -0.47
N HIS A 97 18.68 8.04 -1.09
CA HIS A 97 20.06 7.65 -1.39
C HIS A 97 20.76 8.68 -2.29
N PHE A 98 20.05 9.14 -3.33
CA PHE A 98 20.54 10.19 -4.21
C PHE A 98 20.77 11.51 -3.46
N ILE A 99 19.81 11.96 -2.64
CA ILE A 99 19.93 13.19 -1.85
C ILE A 99 21.17 13.15 -0.94
N ASN A 100 21.38 12.05 -0.23
CA ASN A 100 22.54 11.88 0.64
C ASN A 100 23.86 11.95 -0.13
N SER A 101 23.91 11.35 -1.32
CA SER A 101 25.07 11.42 -2.21
C SER A 101 25.30 12.83 -2.76
N ALA A 102 24.23 13.53 -3.17
CA ALA A 102 24.27 14.89 -3.70
C ALA A 102 24.69 15.93 -2.66
N ARG A 103 24.35 15.74 -1.37
CA ARG A 103 24.83 16.57 -0.26
C ARG A 103 26.35 16.54 -0.12
N LEU A 104 26.95 15.37 -0.34
CA LEU A 104 28.40 15.19 -0.26
C LEU A 104 29.12 15.63 -1.54
N GLN A 105 28.49 15.41 -2.69
CA GLN A 105 29.06 15.71 -4.00
C GLN A 105 27.98 16.25 -4.95
N PRO A 106 27.71 17.56 -4.96
CA PRO A 106 26.69 18.14 -5.84
C PRO A 106 26.96 17.82 -7.33
N SER A 107 25.90 17.67 -8.12
CA SER A 107 26.04 17.39 -9.55
C SER A 107 26.25 18.67 -10.35
N VAL A 108 27.26 18.66 -11.23
CA VAL A 108 27.60 19.80 -12.10
C VAL A 108 26.68 19.88 -13.33
N SER A 109 26.04 18.76 -13.69
CA SER A 109 25.13 18.66 -14.83
C SER A 109 24.02 17.65 -14.57
N LEU A 110 22.90 17.78 -15.29
CA LEU A 110 21.80 16.82 -15.22
C LEU A 110 22.25 15.41 -15.65
N THR A 111 23.07 15.32 -16.69
CA THR A 111 23.66 14.04 -17.13
C THR A 111 24.42 13.37 -15.99
N GLY A 112 25.28 14.12 -15.28
CA GLY A 112 26.05 13.59 -14.15
C GLY A 112 25.17 13.17 -12.97
N ALA A 113 24.07 13.88 -12.73
CA ALA A 113 23.08 13.50 -11.71
C ALA A 113 22.38 12.18 -12.08
N LEU A 114 21.93 12.05 -13.33
CA LEU A 114 21.23 10.87 -13.84
C LEU A 114 22.13 9.63 -13.92
N ASP A 115 23.41 9.79 -14.27
CA ASP A 115 24.37 8.69 -14.36
C ASP A 115 24.59 7.98 -13.02
N ARG A 116 24.49 8.72 -11.91
CA ARG A 116 24.63 8.15 -10.55
C ARG A 116 23.47 7.25 -10.14
N LEU A 117 22.31 7.41 -10.76
CA LEU A 117 21.12 6.63 -10.42
C LEU A 117 21.10 5.25 -11.08
N GLY A 118 22.01 4.98 -12.03
CA GLY A 118 22.03 3.72 -12.77
C GLY A 118 20.78 3.46 -13.62
N LEU A 119 19.96 4.48 -13.88
CA LEU A 119 18.74 4.35 -14.69
C LEU A 119 19.08 4.18 -16.17
N GLY A 120 18.38 3.26 -16.84
CA GLY A 120 18.51 2.98 -18.27
C GLY A 120 17.21 3.15 -19.05
N GLY A 121 17.31 3.10 -20.38
CA GLY A 121 16.18 3.02 -21.31
C GLY A 121 15.15 4.15 -21.16
N VAL A 122 13.87 3.79 -21.31
CA VAL A 122 12.74 4.74 -21.25
C VAL A 122 12.63 5.43 -19.89
N VAL A 123 12.95 4.72 -18.79
CA VAL A 123 12.89 5.29 -17.44
C VAL A 123 13.83 6.49 -17.33
N ARG A 124 15.09 6.33 -17.75
CA ARG A 124 16.06 7.43 -17.75
C ARG A 124 15.57 8.63 -18.56
N LEU A 125 15.06 8.40 -19.77
CA LEU A 125 14.57 9.46 -20.65
C LEU A 125 13.40 10.24 -20.01
N ARG A 126 12.44 9.54 -19.41
CA ARG A 126 11.28 10.19 -18.77
C ARG A 126 11.64 10.93 -17.48
N VAL A 127 12.55 10.39 -16.67
CA VAL A 127 13.11 11.10 -15.51
C VAL A 127 13.89 12.34 -15.94
N GLN A 128 14.63 12.26 -17.06
CA GLN A 128 15.31 13.42 -17.65
C GLN A 128 14.32 14.50 -18.11
N ASP A 129 13.27 14.13 -18.85
CA ASP A 129 12.23 15.06 -19.31
C ASP A 129 11.59 15.82 -18.14
N LEU A 130 11.19 15.08 -17.08
CA LEU A 130 10.61 15.68 -15.87
C LEU A 130 11.60 16.58 -15.14
N SER A 131 12.87 16.15 -15.03
CA SER A 131 13.92 16.95 -14.39
C SER A 131 14.13 18.28 -15.13
N LEU A 132 14.13 18.27 -16.46
CA LEU A 132 14.27 19.49 -17.27
C LEU A 132 13.10 20.46 -17.04
N GLN A 133 11.86 19.95 -16.95
CA GLN A 133 10.70 20.80 -16.66
C GLN A 133 10.77 21.40 -15.25
N LEU A 134 11.24 20.64 -14.27
CA LEU A 134 11.45 21.14 -12.90
C LEU A 134 12.58 22.18 -12.82
N ILE A 135 13.68 21.98 -13.55
CA ILE A 135 14.76 22.98 -13.67
C ILE A 135 14.22 24.27 -14.32
N ALA A 136 13.39 24.16 -15.35
CA ALA A 136 12.74 25.31 -15.97
C ALA A 136 11.82 26.09 -15.00
N GLN A 137 11.35 25.44 -13.94
CA GLN A 137 10.59 26.05 -12.83
C GLN A 137 11.48 26.57 -11.68
N GLY A 138 12.81 26.55 -11.85
CA GLY A 138 13.78 27.14 -10.93
C GLY A 138 14.36 26.18 -9.89
N LEU A 139 14.12 24.87 -9.99
CA LEU A 139 14.77 23.88 -9.13
C LEU A 139 16.25 23.69 -9.54
N THR A 140 17.11 23.41 -8.57
CA THR A 140 18.49 23.00 -8.86
C THR A 140 18.52 21.62 -9.52
N THR A 141 19.61 21.30 -10.23
CA THR A 141 19.79 20.00 -10.90
C THR A 141 19.55 18.82 -9.95
N ASP A 142 20.17 18.83 -8.78
CA ASP A 142 20.03 17.74 -7.81
C ASP A 142 18.61 17.68 -7.22
N ALA A 143 17.98 18.82 -6.94
CA ALA A 143 16.60 18.85 -6.43
C ALA A 143 15.61 18.31 -7.48
N ALA A 144 15.71 18.75 -8.73
CA ALA A 144 14.88 18.28 -9.83
C ALA A 144 15.07 16.79 -10.12
N THR A 145 16.32 16.31 -10.09
CA THR A 145 16.64 14.90 -10.30
C THR A 145 16.06 14.04 -9.17
N ALA A 146 16.33 14.41 -7.91
CA ALA A 146 15.81 13.70 -6.74
C ALA A 146 14.28 13.60 -6.73
N LEU A 147 13.59 14.69 -7.10
CA LEU A 147 12.14 14.71 -7.15
C LEU A 147 11.59 13.86 -8.32
N SER A 148 12.26 13.87 -9.46
CA SER A 148 11.87 13.05 -10.62
C SER A 148 12.05 11.55 -10.38
N VAL A 149 13.05 11.16 -9.58
CA VAL A 149 13.30 9.77 -9.18
C VAL A 149 12.11 9.13 -8.47
N LEU A 150 11.25 9.93 -7.81
CA LEU A 150 10.02 9.44 -7.18
C LEU A 150 9.07 8.71 -8.16
N THR A 151 9.22 8.93 -9.46
CA THR A 151 8.40 8.31 -10.51
C THR A 151 9.01 7.04 -11.10
N SER A 152 10.29 6.75 -10.80
CA SER A 152 11.13 5.83 -11.58
C SER A 152 10.66 4.37 -11.60
N SER A 153 10.03 3.89 -10.53
CA SER A 153 9.46 2.54 -10.41
C SER A 153 7.95 2.49 -10.70
N LEU A 154 7.33 3.62 -11.04
CA LEU A 154 5.91 3.75 -11.39
C LEU A 154 5.73 3.68 -12.92
N ASN A 155 4.52 3.95 -13.42
CA ASN A 155 4.25 3.98 -14.86
C ASN A 155 4.78 5.27 -15.52
N VAL A 156 6.11 5.36 -15.67
CA VAL A 156 6.78 6.51 -16.31
C VAL A 156 6.35 6.74 -17.77
N ALA A 157 5.73 5.75 -18.42
CA ALA A 157 5.20 5.92 -19.78
C ALA A 157 4.13 7.03 -19.85
N ALA A 158 3.43 7.32 -18.74
CA ALA A 158 2.47 8.41 -18.67
C ALA A 158 3.09 9.79 -18.90
N LEU A 159 4.40 9.96 -18.64
CA LEU A 159 5.15 11.19 -18.99
C LEU A 159 5.34 11.38 -20.50
N GLY A 160 4.98 10.37 -21.31
CA GLY A 160 4.95 10.51 -22.77
C GLY A 160 3.87 11.45 -23.28
N ASP A 161 2.79 11.67 -22.52
CA ASP A 161 1.84 12.75 -22.76
C ASP A 161 2.40 14.06 -22.18
N THR A 162 2.68 15.03 -23.05
CA THR A 162 3.21 16.33 -22.65
C THR A 162 2.32 17.07 -21.65
N ARG A 163 0.99 16.88 -21.73
CA ARG A 163 0.04 17.49 -20.79
C ARG A 163 0.22 16.91 -19.39
N THR A 164 0.38 15.58 -19.28
CA THR A 164 0.70 14.90 -18.01
C THR A 164 2.06 15.33 -17.47
N LEU A 165 3.08 15.42 -18.33
CA LEU A 165 4.42 15.89 -17.94
C LEU A 165 4.36 17.30 -17.34
N LEU A 166 3.71 18.25 -18.02
CA LEU A 166 3.61 19.64 -17.57
C LEU A 166 2.78 19.77 -16.28
N ALA A 167 1.64 19.08 -16.19
CA ALA A 167 0.80 19.08 -14.99
C ALA A 167 1.55 18.49 -13.79
N THR A 168 2.27 17.38 -14.00
CA THR A 168 3.09 16.74 -12.95
C THR A 168 4.21 17.66 -12.50
N ALA A 169 4.98 18.22 -13.44
CA ALA A 169 6.06 19.14 -13.13
C ALA A 169 5.56 20.36 -12.35
N SER A 170 4.43 20.94 -12.76
CA SER A 170 3.81 22.09 -12.07
C SER A 170 3.41 21.75 -10.63
N ARG A 171 2.76 20.58 -10.40
CA ARG A 171 2.36 20.14 -9.05
C ARG A 171 3.58 19.86 -8.17
N MET A 172 4.57 19.16 -8.71
CA MET A 172 5.83 18.87 -8.01
C MET A 172 6.62 20.15 -7.69
N GLY A 173 6.70 21.10 -8.62
CA GLY A 173 7.31 22.41 -8.39
C GLY A 173 6.58 23.23 -7.32
N ALA A 174 5.25 23.27 -7.36
CA ALA A 174 4.45 23.94 -6.33
C ALA A 174 4.65 23.33 -4.93
N MET A 175 4.73 22.00 -4.83
CA MET A 175 5.07 21.32 -3.58
C MET A 175 6.48 21.67 -3.11
N TYR A 176 7.47 21.69 -4.01
CA TYR A 176 8.85 22.06 -3.68
C TYR A 176 8.95 23.47 -3.09
N TRP A 177 8.26 24.45 -3.69
CA TRP A 177 8.32 25.83 -3.21
C TRP A 177 7.65 26.01 -1.85
N SER A 178 6.60 25.24 -1.56
CA SER A 178 5.90 25.25 -0.27
C SER A 178 6.48 24.29 0.78
N ALA A 179 7.41 23.40 0.39
CA ALA A 179 8.00 22.41 1.29
C ALA A 179 8.82 23.04 2.43
N PRO A 180 8.79 22.44 3.64
CA PRO A 180 9.66 22.84 4.74
C PRO A 180 11.13 22.55 4.41
N GLY A 181 12.05 23.23 5.09
CA GLY A 181 13.49 23.07 4.89
C GLY A 181 14.17 24.32 4.32
N VAL A 182 15.47 24.44 4.60
CA VAL A 182 16.27 25.64 4.26
C VAL A 182 16.95 25.48 2.91
N THR A 183 17.55 24.32 2.65
CA THR A 183 18.26 24.07 1.39
C THR A 183 17.35 23.43 0.33
N PRO A 184 17.70 23.53 -0.97
CA PRO A 184 16.97 22.84 -2.03
C PRO A 184 16.78 21.34 -1.78
N LEU A 185 17.78 20.66 -1.21
CA LEU A 185 17.69 19.21 -0.96
C LEU A 185 16.83 18.89 0.27
N ASP A 186 16.79 19.75 1.29
CA ASP A 186 15.90 19.56 2.45
C ASP A 186 14.43 19.62 2.03
N LYS A 187 14.09 20.56 1.15
CA LYS A 187 12.75 20.70 0.57
C LYS A 187 12.30 19.46 -0.18
N VAL A 188 13.20 18.88 -0.99
CA VAL A 188 12.88 17.64 -1.71
C VAL A 188 12.80 16.45 -0.75
N GLU A 189 13.69 16.37 0.23
CA GLU A 189 13.65 15.33 1.25
C GLU A 189 12.33 15.32 2.02
N ALA A 190 11.75 16.49 2.34
CA ALA A 190 10.42 16.58 2.94
C ALA A 190 9.33 15.94 2.06
N ILE A 191 9.35 16.16 0.73
CA ILE A 191 8.41 15.53 -0.20
C ILE A 191 8.62 14.01 -0.26
N VAL A 192 9.88 13.57 -0.32
CA VAL A 192 10.26 12.16 -0.36
C VAL A 192 9.79 11.42 0.90
N ILE A 193 10.06 11.98 2.08
CA ILE A 193 9.61 11.44 3.37
C ILE A 193 8.08 11.42 3.44
N THR A 194 7.41 12.46 2.94
CA THR A 194 5.94 12.51 2.89
C THR A 194 5.38 11.33 2.08
N LEU A 195 5.94 11.04 0.89
CA LEU A 195 5.53 9.88 0.09
C LEU A 195 5.77 8.56 0.82
N GLU A 196 6.99 8.36 1.32
CA GLU A 196 7.39 7.15 2.04
C GLU A 196 6.47 6.90 3.24
N ARG A 197 6.24 7.92 4.06
CA ARG A 197 5.40 7.86 5.25
C ARG A 197 3.94 7.60 4.88
N THR A 198 3.39 8.27 3.88
CA THR A 198 2.01 8.06 3.40
C THR A 198 1.78 6.61 2.99
N LEU A 199 2.70 6.04 2.21
CA LEU A 199 2.57 4.68 1.73
C LEU A 199 2.81 3.66 2.85
N HIS A 200 3.81 3.91 3.71
CA HIS A 200 4.19 2.98 4.78
C HIS A 200 3.12 2.89 5.86
N GLU A 201 2.66 4.04 6.37
CA GLU A 201 1.57 4.10 7.35
C GLU A 201 0.29 3.50 6.78
N GLY A 202 -0.02 3.77 5.50
CA GLY A 202 -1.18 3.21 4.83
C GLY A 202 -1.12 1.69 4.75
N ASN A 203 0.01 1.14 4.32
CA ASN A 203 0.20 -0.30 4.19
C ASN A 203 0.14 -1.00 5.55
N LEU A 204 0.75 -0.41 6.59
CA LEU A 204 0.70 -0.92 7.95
C LEU A 204 -0.72 -0.88 8.53
N ALA A 205 -1.44 0.23 8.38
CA ALA A 205 -2.81 0.36 8.87
C ALA A 205 -3.72 -0.70 8.23
N ILE A 206 -3.65 -0.83 6.90
CA ILE A 206 -4.45 -1.80 6.14
C ILE A 206 -4.09 -3.24 6.51
N PHE A 207 -2.80 -3.59 6.58
CA PHE A 207 -2.38 -4.96 6.89
C PHE A 207 -2.68 -5.37 8.33
N ASN A 208 -2.38 -4.52 9.31
CA ASN A 208 -2.68 -4.81 10.72
C ASN A 208 -4.19 -4.96 10.94
N ASP A 209 -4.98 -4.18 10.23
CA ASP A 209 -6.43 -4.20 10.35
C ASP A 209 -7.08 -5.35 9.57
N ILE A 210 -6.94 -5.37 8.24
CA ILE A 210 -7.63 -6.30 7.36
C ILE A 210 -6.88 -7.63 7.25
N GLY A 211 -5.56 -7.59 7.04
CA GLY A 211 -4.71 -8.78 7.06
C GLY A 211 -4.75 -9.49 8.42
N GLY A 212 -4.67 -8.72 9.51
CA GLY A 212 -4.85 -9.22 10.88
C GLY A 212 -6.23 -9.86 11.10
N SER A 213 -7.30 -9.21 10.65
CA SER A 213 -8.67 -9.78 10.73
C SER A 213 -8.79 -11.10 9.97
N ALA A 214 -8.14 -11.22 8.81
CA ALA A 214 -8.13 -12.45 8.03
C ALA A 214 -7.34 -13.57 8.71
N ARG A 215 -6.21 -13.25 9.34
CA ARG A 215 -5.45 -14.23 10.12
C ARG A 215 -6.27 -14.74 11.30
N LEU A 216 -6.92 -13.84 12.05
CA LEU A 216 -7.82 -14.22 13.14
C LEU A 216 -8.95 -15.11 12.66
N TYR A 217 -9.54 -14.81 11.50
CA TYR A 217 -10.57 -15.65 10.88
C TYR A 217 -10.05 -17.05 10.53
N LEU A 218 -8.89 -17.14 9.88
CA LEU A 218 -8.28 -18.40 9.50
C LEU A 218 -7.90 -19.25 10.72
N ASP A 219 -7.37 -18.62 11.78
CA ASP A 219 -7.03 -19.30 13.03
C ASP A 219 -8.29 -19.81 13.76
N TRP A 220 -9.35 -18.99 13.83
CA TRP A 220 -10.66 -19.43 14.35
C TRP A 220 -11.21 -20.61 13.56
N ARG A 221 -11.15 -20.54 12.23
CA ARG A 221 -11.64 -21.60 11.33
C ARG A 221 -10.87 -22.90 11.51
N ALA A 222 -9.55 -22.83 11.71
CA ALA A 222 -8.69 -23.98 11.95
C ALA A 222 -8.93 -24.63 13.32
N ALA A 223 -9.28 -23.84 14.33
CA ALA A 223 -9.58 -24.32 15.68
C ALA A 223 -11.02 -24.85 15.84
N ALA A 224 -11.94 -24.43 14.97
CA ALA A 224 -13.33 -24.81 15.04
C ALA A 224 -13.55 -26.31 14.74
N THR A 225 -14.38 -26.96 15.55
CA THR A 225 -14.80 -28.35 15.32
C THR A 225 -16.08 -28.39 14.46
N GLY A 226 -16.18 -29.40 13.61
CA GLY A 226 -17.34 -29.61 12.73
C GLY A 226 -17.39 -28.69 11.50
N PRO A 227 -18.47 -28.76 10.70
CA PRO A 227 -18.60 -27.98 9.48
C PRO A 227 -18.66 -26.47 9.75
N ILE A 228 -17.92 -25.69 8.97
CA ILE A 228 -17.98 -24.22 8.98
C ILE A 228 -19.10 -23.77 8.05
N THR A 229 -20.01 -22.95 8.56
CA THR A 229 -21.13 -22.37 7.81
C THR A 229 -21.15 -20.85 7.96
N PRO A 230 -21.76 -20.10 7.03
CA PRO A 230 -21.91 -18.65 7.14
C PRO A 230 -22.57 -18.22 8.44
N SER A 231 -23.61 -18.93 8.88
CA SER A 231 -24.26 -18.66 10.17
C SER A 231 -23.30 -18.79 11.34
N ARG A 232 -22.40 -19.79 11.34
CA ARG A 232 -21.41 -19.94 12.41
C ARG A 232 -20.40 -18.81 12.39
N VAL A 233 -19.97 -18.35 11.22
CA VAL A 233 -19.10 -17.15 11.12
C VAL A 233 -19.80 -15.95 11.77
N LEU A 234 -21.07 -15.72 11.45
CA LEU A 234 -21.83 -14.58 11.95
C LEU A 234 -22.13 -14.64 13.47
N THR A 235 -22.12 -15.82 14.08
CA THR A 235 -22.43 -16.00 15.51
C THR A 235 -21.23 -16.28 16.40
N GLU A 236 -20.21 -16.98 15.89
CA GLU A 236 -19.07 -17.48 16.68
C GLU A 236 -17.76 -16.71 16.42
N PHE A 237 -17.55 -16.18 15.21
CA PHE A 237 -16.36 -15.37 14.91
C PHE A 237 -16.59 -13.92 15.33
N THR A 238 -15.62 -13.34 16.04
CA THR A 238 -15.73 -11.97 16.55
C THR A 238 -14.48 -11.16 16.21
N LEU A 239 -14.68 -9.88 15.96
CA LEU A 239 -13.63 -8.88 15.87
C LEU A 239 -13.94 -7.78 16.89
N VAL A 240 -12.91 -7.18 17.48
CA VAL A 240 -13.07 -6.00 18.32
C VAL A 240 -13.81 -4.91 17.53
N ASP A 241 -14.78 -4.27 18.18
CA ASP A 241 -15.70 -3.26 17.63
C ASP A 241 -16.68 -3.74 16.53
N ALA A 242 -16.73 -5.03 16.22
CA ALA A 242 -17.77 -5.57 15.34
C ALA A 242 -19.04 -5.92 16.13
N TYR A 243 -20.21 -5.73 15.49
CA TYR A 243 -21.50 -6.12 16.05
C TYR A 243 -22.13 -7.23 15.20
N ASN A 244 -22.43 -8.37 15.82
CA ASN A 244 -22.98 -9.54 15.10
C ASN A 244 -24.31 -9.23 14.39
N THR A 245 -25.16 -8.39 14.99
CA THR A 245 -26.44 -7.97 14.39
C THR A 245 -26.23 -7.16 13.12
N GLU A 246 -25.23 -6.28 13.10
CA GLU A 246 -24.86 -5.51 11.90
C GLU A 246 -24.26 -6.41 10.82
N ALA A 247 -23.36 -7.32 11.21
CA ALA A 247 -22.76 -8.28 10.27
C ALA A 247 -23.84 -9.17 9.63
N GLN A 248 -24.82 -9.63 10.42
CA GLN A 248 -25.96 -10.39 9.93
C GLN A 248 -26.81 -9.56 8.97
N GLN A 249 -27.10 -8.29 9.28
CA GLN A 249 -27.84 -7.39 8.39
C GLN A 249 -27.11 -7.22 7.04
N ALA A 250 -25.81 -6.94 7.06
CA ALA A 250 -25.01 -6.76 5.86
C ALA A 250 -24.94 -8.05 5.02
N TYR A 251 -24.72 -9.21 5.67
CA TYR A 251 -24.71 -10.51 5.01
C TYR A 251 -26.07 -10.84 4.36
N THR A 252 -27.18 -10.70 5.09
CA THR A 252 -28.51 -10.99 4.55
C THR A 252 -28.84 -10.11 3.35
N TRP A 253 -28.50 -8.82 3.43
CA TRP A 253 -28.66 -7.92 2.29
C TRP A 253 -27.77 -8.33 1.11
N ALA A 254 -26.49 -8.65 1.37
CA ALA A 254 -25.53 -9.04 0.33
C ALA A 254 -25.95 -10.31 -0.41
N VAL A 255 -26.45 -11.32 0.30
CA VAL A 255 -26.97 -12.56 -0.29
C VAL A 255 -28.16 -12.25 -1.21
N ALA A 256 -29.08 -11.38 -0.80
CA ALA A 256 -30.24 -11.02 -1.63
C ALA A 256 -29.87 -10.25 -2.91
N HIS A 257 -28.78 -9.48 -2.89
CA HIS A 257 -28.39 -8.57 -3.98
C HIS A 257 -27.07 -8.96 -4.67
N ALA A 258 -26.55 -10.17 -4.44
CA ALA A 258 -25.23 -10.57 -4.95
C ALA A 258 -25.14 -10.49 -6.48
N GLU A 259 -26.27 -10.71 -7.17
CA GLU A 259 -26.37 -10.78 -8.63
C GLU A 259 -26.79 -9.44 -9.28
N ASP A 260 -26.97 -8.38 -8.48
CA ASP A 260 -27.34 -7.06 -8.98
C ASP A 260 -26.27 -6.48 -9.91
N SER A 261 -26.73 -5.83 -10.99
CA SER A 261 -25.88 -5.15 -11.97
C SER A 261 -26.47 -3.78 -12.34
N PRO A 262 -25.75 -2.66 -12.08
CA PRO A 262 -24.43 -2.60 -11.46
C PRO A 262 -24.44 -3.02 -9.99
N ARG A 263 -23.34 -3.64 -9.53
CA ARG A 263 -23.16 -3.98 -8.12
C ARG A 263 -23.18 -2.70 -7.27
N PRO A 264 -23.82 -2.70 -6.09
CA PRO A 264 -23.83 -1.50 -5.25
C PRO A 264 -22.44 -1.13 -4.72
N THR A 265 -22.18 0.17 -4.68
CA THR A 265 -20.83 0.73 -4.43
C THR A 265 -20.76 1.72 -3.29
N ARG A 266 -21.90 2.10 -2.68
CA ARG A 266 -21.98 3.13 -1.63
C ARG A 266 -22.45 2.53 -0.30
N MET A 267 -21.54 1.87 0.42
CA MET A 267 -21.90 1.08 1.60
C MET A 267 -22.38 1.93 2.77
N ASP A 268 -21.96 3.19 2.84
CA ASP A 268 -22.42 4.17 3.83
C ASP A 268 -23.90 4.55 3.66
N LEU A 269 -24.40 4.56 2.43
CA LEU A 269 -25.82 4.79 2.15
C LEU A 269 -26.66 3.54 2.39
N LEU A 270 -26.09 2.35 2.14
CA LEU A 270 -26.77 1.08 2.36
C LEU A 270 -26.87 0.72 3.84
N PHE A 271 -25.83 1.05 4.62
CA PHE A 271 -25.69 0.69 6.02
C PHE A 271 -25.32 1.93 6.85
N PRO A 272 -26.23 2.91 6.99
CA PRO A 272 -25.95 4.15 7.69
C PRO A 272 -25.64 3.88 9.17
N GLY A 273 -24.48 4.36 9.62
CA GLY A 273 -24.01 4.21 11.01
C GLY A 273 -23.47 2.83 11.38
N MET A 274 -23.47 1.86 10.45
CA MET A 274 -22.91 0.53 10.69
C MET A 274 -21.39 0.61 10.94
N HIS A 275 -20.90 -0.13 11.93
CA HIS A 275 -19.48 -0.20 12.17
C HIS A 275 -18.77 -0.99 11.05
N TRP A 276 -17.71 -0.42 10.50
CA TRP A 276 -16.96 -0.99 9.37
C TRP A 276 -16.34 -2.36 9.70
N LYS A 277 -16.12 -2.69 10.98
CA LYS A 277 -15.68 -4.02 11.40
C LYS A 277 -16.72 -5.11 11.10
N SER A 278 -18.00 -4.79 11.22
CA SER A 278 -19.12 -5.68 10.94
C SER A 278 -19.16 -6.11 9.47
N LEU A 279 -18.73 -5.23 8.54
CA LEU A 279 -18.62 -5.55 7.10
C LEU A 279 -17.58 -6.63 6.80
N LEU A 280 -16.48 -6.74 7.57
CA LEU A 280 -15.54 -7.85 7.36
C LEU A 280 -16.07 -9.20 7.83
N ILE A 281 -16.76 -9.24 8.97
CA ILE A 281 -17.40 -10.48 9.41
C ILE A 281 -18.41 -10.94 8.35
N ALA A 282 -19.21 -10.00 7.83
CA ALA A 282 -20.11 -10.28 6.71
C ALA A 282 -19.36 -10.78 5.46
N ALA A 283 -18.22 -10.18 5.11
CA ALA A 283 -17.40 -10.62 3.97
C ALA A 283 -16.87 -12.05 4.15
N PHE A 284 -16.37 -12.42 5.34
CA PHE A 284 -15.94 -13.80 5.61
C PHE A 284 -17.10 -14.79 5.54
N ALA A 285 -18.28 -14.42 6.05
CA ALA A 285 -19.49 -15.22 5.91
C ALA A 285 -19.92 -15.39 4.43
N LEU A 286 -19.77 -14.34 3.61
CA LEU A 286 -20.02 -14.41 2.16
C LEU A 286 -19.02 -15.32 1.43
N TYR A 287 -17.77 -15.41 1.87
CA TYR A 287 -16.81 -16.36 1.28
C TYR A 287 -17.15 -17.81 1.64
N GLU A 288 -17.63 -18.09 2.85
CA GLU A 288 -18.16 -19.41 3.19
C GLU A 288 -19.47 -19.73 2.44
N GLU A 289 -20.32 -18.73 2.20
CA GLU A 289 -21.52 -18.89 1.37
C GLU A 289 -21.14 -19.19 -0.09
N ALA A 290 -20.14 -18.49 -0.61
CA ALA A 290 -19.63 -18.70 -1.97
C ALA A 290 -19.09 -20.12 -2.16
N ARG A 291 -18.37 -20.66 -1.16
CA ARG A 291 -17.89 -22.05 -1.17
C ARG A 291 -19.03 -23.06 -1.30
N LEU A 292 -20.20 -22.76 -0.73
CA LEU A 292 -21.39 -23.62 -0.73
C LEU A 292 -22.34 -23.33 -1.90
N ALA A 293 -22.03 -22.34 -2.74
CA ALA A 293 -22.93 -21.90 -3.78
C ALA A 293 -23.20 -23.01 -4.83
N PRO A 294 -24.46 -23.15 -5.28
CA PRO A 294 -24.85 -24.23 -6.19
C PRO A 294 -24.30 -24.04 -7.62
N THR A 295 -23.87 -22.83 -7.98
CA THR A 295 -23.35 -22.52 -9.32
C THR A 295 -22.10 -21.63 -9.24
N PRO A 296 -21.18 -21.72 -10.21
CA PRO A 296 -20.03 -20.81 -10.31
C PRO A 296 -20.44 -19.33 -10.40
N ALA A 297 -21.52 -19.02 -11.14
CA ALA A 297 -22.03 -17.66 -11.26
C ALA A 297 -22.44 -17.09 -9.89
N ARG A 298 -23.17 -17.87 -9.08
CA ARG A 298 -23.58 -17.48 -7.74
C ARG A 298 -22.38 -17.33 -6.80
N ARG A 299 -21.43 -18.28 -6.84
CA ARG A 299 -20.16 -18.19 -6.09
C ARG A 299 -19.45 -16.88 -6.40
N ASP A 300 -19.25 -16.59 -7.68
CA ASP A 300 -18.48 -15.42 -8.12
C ASP A 300 -19.21 -14.10 -7.84
N ALA A 301 -20.55 -14.09 -7.86
CA ALA A 301 -21.37 -12.97 -7.41
C ALA A 301 -21.17 -12.67 -5.91
N LEU A 302 -21.21 -13.70 -5.06
CA LEU A 302 -21.00 -13.58 -3.61
C LEU A 302 -19.57 -13.11 -3.28
N ILE A 303 -18.55 -13.65 -3.96
CA ILE A 303 -17.15 -13.22 -3.79
C ILE A 303 -16.99 -11.74 -4.13
N ALA A 304 -17.62 -11.29 -5.20
CA ALA A 304 -17.55 -9.90 -5.63
C ALA A 304 -18.22 -8.95 -4.62
N MET A 305 -19.30 -9.38 -3.96
CA MET A 305 -19.94 -8.60 -2.89
C MET A 305 -19.06 -8.55 -1.64
N GLY A 306 -18.50 -9.68 -1.21
CA GLY A 306 -17.54 -9.74 -0.11
C GLY A 306 -16.32 -8.85 -0.37
N THR A 307 -15.77 -8.90 -1.58
CA THR A 307 -14.66 -8.04 -2.01
C THR A 307 -15.01 -6.56 -1.90
N ASN A 308 -16.22 -6.15 -2.30
CA ASN A 308 -16.66 -4.76 -2.18
C ASN A 308 -16.74 -4.31 -0.70
N PHE A 309 -17.19 -5.18 0.22
CA PHE A 309 -17.23 -4.87 1.65
C PHE A 309 -15.82 -4.65 2.21
N VAL A 310 -14.89 -5.56 1.91
CA VAL A 310 -13.49 -5.43 2.35
C VAL A 310 -12.85 -4.17 1.77
N ALA A 311 -12.97 -3.96 0.46
CA ALA A 311 -12.35 -2.85 -0.23
C ALA A 311 -12.94 -1.50 0.20
N TRP A 312 -14.25 -1.40 0.41
CA TRP A 312 -14.86 -0.16 0.90
C TRP A 312 -14.30 0.24 2.26
N ARG A 313 -14.25 -0.70 3.22
CA ARG A 313 -13.63 -0.48 4.54
C ARG A 313 -12.17 -0.06 4.41
N GLU A 314 -11.38 -0.80 3.62
CA GLU A 314 -9.98 -0.49 3.39
C GLU A 314 -9.81 0.97 2.94
N GLN A 315 -10.55 1.36 1.90
CA GLN A 315 -10.35 2.64 1.26
C GLN A 315 -10.90 3.80 2.08
N ARG A 316 -12.03 3.61 2.78
CA ARG A 316 -12.70 4.67 3.54
C ARG A 316 -12.13 4.83 4.93
N ASP A 317 -11.94 3.73 5.64
CA ASP A 317 -11.70 3.75 7.09
C ASP A 317 -10.21 3.56 7.43
N GLN A 318 -9.41 2.94 6.54
CA GLN A 318 -7.97 2.75 6.74
C GLN A 318 -7.12 3.69 5.88
N ALA A 319 -7.37 3.75 4.56
CA ALA A 319 -6.55 4.53 3.64
C ALA A 319 -6.84 6.05 3.73
N GLN A 320 -8.12 6.45 3.73
CA GLN A 320 -8.48 7.88 3.69
C GLN A 320 -7.89 8.69 4.85
N PRO A 321 -7.93 8.23 6.12
CA PRO A 321 -7.32 8.97 7.23
C PRO A 321 -5.81 9.15 7.09
N VAL A 322 -5.11 8.23 6.42
CA VAL A 322 -3.66 8.34 6.17
C VAL A 322 -3.37 9.31 5.04
N PHE A 323 -4.22 9.34 4.00
CA PHE A 323 -4.03 10.19 2.82
C PHE A 323 -4.41 11.65 3.09
N THR A 324 -5.37 11.87 3.97
CA THR A 324 -5.84 13.20 4.40
C THR A 324 -5.94 13.25 5.93
N PRO A 325 -4.80 13.23 6.65
CA PRO A 325 -4.81 13.24 8.11
C PRO A 325 -5.41 14.53 8.66
N SER A 326 -6.03 14.44 9.85
CA SER A 326 -6.58 15.61 10.56
C SER A 326 -5.44 16.39 11.23
N GLY A 327 -4.77 17.21 10.43
CA GLY A 327 -3.63 18.02 10.86
C GLY A 327 -2.53 18.06 9.81
N SER A 328 -1.58 18.97 9.98
CA SER A 328 -0.42 19.08 9.10
C SER A 328 0.84 18.89 9.93
N PRO A 329 1.54 17.75 9.80
CA PRO A 329 2.87 17.59 10.34
C PRO A 329 3.75 18.73 9.84
N THR A 330 4.54 19.34 10.73
CA THR A 330 5.37 20.51 10.38
C THR A 330 6.59 20.15 9.53
N ASP A 331 6.89 18.85 9.41
CA ASP A 331 8.02 18.27 8.69
C ASP A 331 7.63 17.64 7.34
N GLU A 332 6.35 17.69 6.95
CA GLU A 332 5.84 17.10 5.72
C GLU A 332 5.21 18.15 4.79
N VAL A 333 5.06 17.79 3.51
CA VAL A 333 4.12 18.49 2.60
C VAL A 333 2.74 17.83 2.67
N SER A 334 1.76 18.38 1.93
CA SER A 334 0.45 17.74 1.83
C SER A 334 0.54 16.36 1.17
N ARG A 335 0.19 15.30 1.91
CA ARG A 335 0.07 13.92 1.41
C ARG A 335 -0.88 13.84 0.21
N ALA A 336 -1.99 14.59 0.26
CA ALA A 336 -2.95 14.66 -0.82
C ALA A 336 -2.35 15.26 -2.10
N ALA A 337 -1.51 16.30 -1.98
CA ALA A 337 -0.83 16.89 -3.12
C ALA A 337 0.20 15.93 -3.74
N VAL A 338 0.93 15.17 -2.92
CA VAL A 338 1.86 14.13 -3.38
C VAL A 338 1.11 13.07 -4.18
N LEU A 339 0.04 12.52 -3.62
CA LEU A 339 -0.77 11.51 -4.28
C LEU A 339 -1.43 12.03 -5.56
N GLN A 340 -1.89 13.28 -5.59
CA GLN A 340 -2.42 13.92 -6.80
C GLN A 340 -1.35 14.08 -7.89
N ALA A 341 -0.12 14.44 -7.52
CA ALA A 341 0.99 14.53 -8.47
C ALA A 341 1.36 13.15 -9.05
N LEU A 342 1.22 12.08 -8.26
CA LEU A 342 1.58 10.72 -8.66
C LEU A 342 0.45 9.92 -9.31
N THR A 343 -0.79 10.39 -9.22
CA THR A 343 -1.99 9.70 -9.75
C THR A 343 -1.84 9.25 -11.21
N PRO A 344 -1.28 10.05 -12.15
CA PRO A 344 -1.09 9.60 -13.53
C PRO A 344 -0.16 8.40 -13.71
N PHE A 345 0.73 8.14 -12.75
CA PHE A 345 1.72 7.05 -12.81
C PHE A 345 1.27 5.78 -12.10
N LEU A 346 0.10 5.79 -11.47
CA LEU A 346 -0.39 4.64 -10.73
C LEU A 346 -0.62 3.45 -11.66
N MET A 347 -0.04 2.33 -11.26
CA MET A 347 -0.08 1.08 -11.99
C MET A 347 -0.01 -0.07 -11.00
N THR A 348 -0.77 -1.12 -11.29
CA THR A 348 -0.70 -2.39 -10.58
C THR A 348 -0.69 -3.50 -11.60
N ASP A 349 0.29 -4.40 -11.48
CA ASP A 349 0.32 -5.64 -12.24
C ASP A 349 -0.41 -6.68 -11.38
N PHE A 350 -1.67 -6.97 -11.72
CA PHE A 350 -2.49 -8.01 -11.09
C PHE A 350 -2.13 -9.36 -11.74
N GLY A 351 -1.00 -9.90 -11.32
CA GLY A 351 -0.34 -11.03 -11.99
C GLY A 351 0.06 -10.65 -13.41
N THR A 352 -0.52 -11.30 -14.42
CA THR A 352 -0.26 -10.94 -15.83
C THR A 352 -1.16 -9.81 -16.36
N VAL A 353 -2.14 -9.37 -15.58
CA VAL A 353 -3.04 -8.26 -15.95
C VAL A 353 -2.47 -6.93 -15.48
N ARG A 354 -2.01 -6.09 -16.41
CA ARG A 354 -1.65 -4.71 -16.09
C ARG A 354 -2.89 -3.82 -16.03
N TRP A 355 -3.02 -3.09 -14.93
CA TRP A 355 -3.95 -1.97 -14.78
C TRP A 355 -3.17 -0.67 -14.59
N THR A 356 -3.58 0.38 -15.28
CA THR A 356 -3.09 1.74 -15.02
C THR A 356 -4.25 2.67 -14.69
N TYR A 357 -4.00 3.68 -13.86
CA TYR A 357 -5.00 4.71 -13.59
C TYR A 357 -5.34 5.52 -14.85
N ALA A 358 -4.39 5.63 -15.78
CA ALA A 358 -4.63 6.26 -17.06
C ALA A 358 -5.71 5.54 -17.86
N ASP A 359 -5.72 4.20 -17.91
CA ASP A 359 -6.76 3.43 -18.60
C ASP A 359 -8.14 3.70 -18.02
N TYR A 360 -8.25 3.83 -16.70
CA TYR A 360 -9.49 4.22 -16.03
C TYR A 360 -9.93 5.64 -16.44
N ALA A 361 -9.04 6.62 -16.33
CA ALA A 361 -9.34 8.02 -16.61
C ALA A 361 -9.75 8.24 -18.07
N TYR A 362 -9.08 7.58 -19.03
CA TYR A 362 -9.42 7.65 -20.45
C TYR A 362 -10.72 6.92 -20.81
N ALA A 363 -11.19 6.00 -19.97
CA ALA A 363 -12.48 5.33 -20.14
C ALA A 363 -13.66 6.15 -19.59
N GLN A 364 -13.40 7.25 -18.86
CA GLN A 364 -14.43 8.15 -18.35
C GLN A 364 -14.69 9.31 -19.33
N PRO A 365 -15.87 9.94 -19.25
CA PRO A 365 -16.06 11.26 -19.84
C PRO A 365 -15.02 12.25 -19.31
N ASP A 366 -14.52 13.11 -20.20
CA ASP A 366 -13.68 14.26 -19.86
C ASP A 366 -14.36 15.14 -18.80
N ARG A 367 -13.69 15.43 -17.67
CA ARG A 367 -14.31 16.13 -16.53
C ARG A 367 -14.27 17.63 -16.69
N ASP A 368 -13.23 18.18 -17.30
CA ASP A 368 -13.03 19.63 -17.40
C ASP A 368 -13.23 20.17 -18.82
N GLY A 369 -13.29 19.28 -19.82
CA GLY A 369 -13.51 19.65 -21.23
C GLY A 369 -12.33 20.38 -21.86
N ASN A 370 -11.17 20.41 -21.18
CA ASN A 370 -10.00 21.15 -21.61
C ASN A 370 -9.04 20.22 -22.37
N PRO A 371 -8.82 20.44 -23.68
CA PRO A 371 -7.93 19.58 -24.46
C PRO A 371 -6.46 19.64 -23.99
N LEU A 372 -6.08 20.66 -23.22
CA LEU A 372 -4.74 20.82 -22.64
C LEU A 372 -4.57 20.08 -21.31
N THR A 373 -5.64 19.60 -20.69
CA THR A 373 -5.59 18.71 -19.53
C THR A 373 -5.53 17.26 -20.03
N SER A 374 -4.61 16.46 -19.50
CA SER A 374 -4.66 15.02 -19.76
C SER A 374 -5.68 14.40 -18.79
N PRO A 375 -6.61 13.54 -19.24
CA PRO A 375 -7.62 12.94 -18.36
C PRO A 375 -7.06 12.37 -17.04
N PRO A 376 -5.95 11.61 -17.00
CA PRO A 376 -5.41 11.09 -15.75
C PRO A 376 -4.96 12.17 -14.75
N SER A 377 -4.69 13.39 -15.23
CA SER A 377 -4.31 14.52 -14.40
C SER A 377 -5.50 15.21 -13.71
N GLU A 378 -6.74 14.96 -14.12
CA GLU A 378 -7.96 15.54 -13.51
C GLU A 378 -8.35 14.87 -12.18
N TYR A 379 -7.67 13.79 -11.82
CA TYR A 379 -8.01 12.95 -10.67
C TYR A 379 -6.97 13.06 -9.56
N SER A 380 -7.37 12.64 -8.36
CA SER A 380 -6.48 12.51 -7.21
C SER A 380 -6.69 11.19 -6.49
N TRP A 381 -5.64 10.40 -6.35
CA TRP A 381 -5.68 9.16 -5.55
C TRP A 381 -5.94 9.42 -4.07
N ALA A 382 -5.73 10.64 -3.58
CA ALA A 382 -6.11 11.03 -2.23
C ALA A 382 -7.63 11.28 -2.09
N ASP A 383 -8.32 11.63 -3.18
CA ASP A 383 -9.77 11.73 -3.19
C ASP A 383 -10.41 10.34 -3.14
N PHE A 384 -11.37 10.17 -2.23
CA PHE A 384 -12.00 8.87 -2.01
C PHE A 384 -12.73 8.37 -3.26
N TRP A 385 -13.49 9.22 -3.95
CA TRP A 385 -14.33 8.80 -5.06
C TRP A 385 -13.51 8.53 -6.32
N ASP A 386 -12.47 9.32 -6.56
CA ASP A 386 -11.51 9.09 -7.64
C ASP A 386 -10.79 7.76 -7.48
N ARG A 387 -10.35 7.45 -6.24
CA ARG A 387 -9.71 6.19 -5.91
C ARG A 387 -10.67 5.01 -5.98
N TRP A 388 -11.83 5.14 -5.34
CA TRP A 388 -12.82 4.06 -5.22
C TRP A 388 -13.32 3.59 -6.59
N ASN A 389 -13.66 4.52 -7.48
CA ASN A 389 -14.11 4.17 -8.83
C ASN A 389 -12.99 3.55 -9.67
N GLY A 390 -11.74 4.02 -9.52
CA GLY A 390 -10.57 3.41 -10.14
C GLY A 390 -10.35 1.96 -9.69
N ILE A 391 -10.53 1.67 -8.40
CA ILE A 391 -10.44 0.31 -7.83
C ILE A 391 -11.55 -0.60 -8.35
N LEU A 392 -12.79 -0.12 -8.39
CA LEU A 392 -13.91 -0.89 -8.95
C LEU A 392 -13.70 -1.23 -10.43
N PHE A 393 -13.14 -0.29 -11.20
CA PHE A 393 -12.75 -0.52 -12.58
C PHE A 393 -11.64 -1.59 -12.69
N ALA A 394 -10.62 -1.54 -11.82
CA ALA A 394 -9.57 -2.55 -11.75
C ALA A 394 -10.14 -3.95 -11.42
N PHE A 395 -11.05 -4.06 -10.45
CA PHE A 395 -11.72 -5.32 -10.12
C PHE A 395 -12.46 -5.90 -11.32
N ASN A 396 -13.22 -5.10 -12.07
CA ASN A 396 -13.93 -5.58 -13.25
C ASN A 396 -12.98 -6.13 -14.32
N GLN A 397 -11.81 -5.50 -14.54
CA GLN A 397 -10.82 -6.01 -15.48
C GLN A 397 -10.20 -7.34 -15.04
N ALA A 398 -9.88 -7.45 -13.75
CA ALA A 398 -9.32 -8.67 -13.17
C ALA A 398 -10.33 -9.83 -13.16
N TYR A 399 -11.62 -9.54 -12.92
CA TYR A 399 -12.68 -10.55 -12.92
C TYR A 399 -12.91 -11.20 -14.29
N ALA A 400 -12.51 -10.54 -15.38
CA ALA A 400 -12.54 -11.15 -16.71
C ALA A 400 -11.44 -12.21 -16.92
N ARG A 401 -10.40 -12.22 -16.07
CA ARG A 401 -9.20 -13.06 -16.19
C ARG A 401 -8.76 -13.62 -14.82
N PRO A 402 -9.63 -14.39 -14.12
CA PRO A 402 -9.40 -14.77 -12.73
C PRO A 402 -8.12 -15.58 -12.50
N THR A 403 -7.73 -16.44 -13.44
CA THR A 403 -6.53 -17.28 -13.33
C THR A 403 -5.24 -16.47 -13.36
N GLU A 404 -5.24 -15.32 -14.04
CA GLU A 404 -4.05 -14.48 -14.22
C GLU A 404 -3.59 -13.82 -12.92
N LEU A 405 -4.51 -13.58 -11.97
CA LEU A 405 -4.19 -12.94 -10.69
C LEU A 405 -3.42 -13.83 -9.72
N TRP A 406 -3.37 -15.13 -10.00
CA TRP A 406 -2.65 -16.10 -9.18
C TRP A 406 -1.14 -16.15 -9.45
N VAL A 407 -0.67 -15.44 -10.48
CA VAL A 407 0.75 -15.16 -10.67
C VAL A 407 1.18 -14.14 -9.61
N MET A 408 1.53 -14.62 -8.42
CA MET A 408 1.83 -13.76 -7.27
C MET A 408 3.05 -12.87 -7.53
N PRO A 409 3.05 -11.63 -7.02
CA PRO A 409 4.15 -10.71 -7.24
C PRO A 409 5.38 -11.16 -6.45
N GLU A 410 6.57 -10.97 -7.03
CA GLU A 410 7.81 -11.07 -6.28
C GLU A 410 7.89 -9.91 -5.28
N PRO A 411 8.17 -10.18 -3.99
CA PRO A 411 8.37 -9.13 -3.00
C PRO A 411 9.59 -8.27 -3.35
N LEU A 412 9.47 -6.96 -3.14
CA LEU A 412 10.57 -6.04 -3.39
C LEU A 412 11.71 -6.25 -2.39
N THR A 413 12.92 -6.03 -2.87
CA THR A 413 14.13 -6.00 -2.02
C THR A 413 14.58 -4.57 -1.87
N ASP A 414 15.03 -4.21 -0.67
CA ASP A 414 15.62 -2.89 -0.42
C ASP A 414 16.89 -2.74 -1.27
N PRO A 415 17.00 -1.73 -2.15
CA PRO A 415 18.17 -1.55 -3.01
C PRO A 415 19.43 -1.17 -2.24
N LEU A 416 19.31 -0.85 -0.94
CA LEU A 416 20.41 -0.37 -0.11
C LEU A 416 20.98 -1.45 0.83
N ASN A 417 20.43 -2.66 0.80
CA ASN A 417 20.84 -3.81 1.64
C ASN A 417 21.50 -4.94 0.84
#